data_AF-A4EXI2-F1
#
_entry.id   AF-A4EXI2-F1
#
_cell.length_a   1.000
_cell.length_b   1.000
_cell.length_c   1.000
_cell.angle_alpha   90.00
_cell.angle_beta   90.00
_cell.angle_gamma   90.00
#
_symmetry.space_group_name_H-M   'P 1'
#
loop_
_entity.id
_entity.type
_entity.pdbx_description
1 polymer ?
#
loop_
_entity_poly.entity_id
_entity_poly.type
_entity_poly.pdbx_seq_one_letter_code
_entity_poly.pdbx_strand_id
1 'polypeptide(L)'
;MATSHIAHLIKSQTFSERKIIVIRRMLGVSYGENTLVLPNWRIEGADNPFSIHLNPGVLSHKAFPVWIVIASNAVSLLFLGSALIEYLQSFDQLESFFGPVSISVPIFVWSIFLLFSFRKQLNEANENYRLWIAKSAAYLFSVPLNDNFEQSIYHIRLDVAEMHRVKTDINHARKLAVDIEDKEFHLHAGINWKGIARAAKSFFGKGKRSGGSSITQQFCRSNFITNLRPTLSRKIVEIFLAKWIESIWTKDEILEAYLASVRFENGIYGVHRAYRHFFHDTPETICRWEAFILIERLGNIRGMFLGNRIREIMKSQIENGIISLDEAESSLKFYETFLGEHFQVPAGQLTPMMVLEELKSYSYPQN
;
A
#
# COMPACT_ATOMS: atom_id res chain seq x y z
N MET A 1 -26.44 -9.37 19.66
CA MET A 1 -25.97 -10.74 19.97
C MET A 1 -26.13 -11.68 18.76
N ALA A 2 -27.31 -11.80 18.14
CA ALA A 2 -27.53 -12.72 17.02
C ALA A 2 -26.64 -12.47 15.78
N THR A 3 -26.55 -11.23 15.29
CA THR A 3 -25.68 -10.88 14.15
C THR A 3 -24.21 -11.19 14.40
N SER A 4 -23.77 -11.03 15.66
CA SER A 4 -22.40 -11.34 16.06
C SER A 4 -22.13 -12.85 16.08
N HIS A 5 -23.06 -13.63 16.63
CA HIS A 5 -22.96 -15.09 16.60
C HIS A 5 -22.87 -15.63 15.17
N ILE A 6 -23.69 -15.11 14.25
CA ILE A 6 -23.64 -15.49 12.83
C ILE A 6 -22.29 -15.13 12.21
N ALA A 7 -21.75 -13.93 12.47
CA ALA A 7 -20.43 -13.54 11.99
C ALA A 7 -19.33 -14.48 12.52
N HIS A 8 -19.38 -14.87 13.79
CA HIS A 8 -18.44 -15.83 14.38
C HIS A 8 -18.50 -17.21 13.72
N LEU A 9 -19.69 -17.71 13.41
CA LEU A 9 -19.85 -18.98 12.70
C LEU A 9 -19.23 -18.93 11.29
N ILE A 10 -19.54 -17.87 10.52
CA ILE A 10 -18.97 -17.67 9.19
C ILE A 10 -17.44 -17.60 9.28
N LYS A 11 -16.91 -16.85 10.23
CA LYS A 11 -15.45 -16.71 10.44
C LYS A 11 -14.79 -18.05 10.79
N SER A 12 -15.40 -18.83 11.68
CA SER A 12 -14.92 -20.17 12.07
C SER A 12 -14.90 -21.13 10.88
N GLN A 13 -15.96 -21.12 10.08
CA GLN A 13 -16.05 -21.92 8.86
C GLN A 13 -14.96 -21.51 7.86
N THR A 14 -14.84 -20.22 7.54
CA THR A 14 -13.82 -19.72 6.61
C THR A 14 -12.41 -20.07 7.08
N PHE A 15 -12.09 -19.93 8.37
CA PHE A 15 -10.78 -20.34 8.87
C PHE A 15 -10.53 -21.85 8.77
N SER A 16 -11.57 -22.66 8.96
CA SER A 16 -11.47 -24.11 8.77
C SER A 16 -11.19 -24.45 7.30
N GLU A 17 -11.91 -23.80 6.37
CA GLU A 17 -11.68 -23.91 4.91
C GLU A 17 -10.23 -23.51 4.55
N ARG A 18 -9.75 -22.37 5.05
CA ARG A 18 -8.35 -21.91 4.86
C ARG A 18 -7.32 -22.90 5.40
N LYS A 19 -7.54 -23.46 6.59
CA LYS A 19 -6.63 -24.45 7.20
C LYS A 19 -6.53 -25.72 6.36
N ILE A 20 -7.64 -26.20 5.83
CA ILE A 20 -7.66 -27.37 4.94
C ILE A 20 -6.78 -27.11 3.71
N ILE A 21 -6.89 -25.93 3.09
CA ILE A 21 -6.06 -25.54 1.94
C ILE A 21 -4.58 -25.52 2.32
N VAL A 22 -4.23 -24.91 3.46
CA VAL A 22 -2.85 -24.85 3.94
C VAL A 22 -2.27 -26.24 4.18
N ILE A 23 -2.99 -27.11 4.91
CA ILE A 23 -2.55 -28.49 5.20
C ILE A 23 -2.37 -29.26 3.90
N ARG A 24 -3.34 -29.15 2.99
CA ARG A 24 -3.30 -29.79 1.68
C ARG A 24 -2.04 -29.38 0.90
N ARG A 25 -1.71 -28.09 0.90
CA ARG A 25 -0.51 -27.56 0.25
C ARG A 25 0.78 -28.05 0.92
N MET A 26 0.80 -28.16 2.25
CA MET A 26 1.92 -28.74 2.99
C MET A 26 2.15 -30.22 2.66
N LEU A 27 1.08 -30.96 2.36
CA LEU A 27 1.15 -32.36 1.92
C LEU A 27 1.52 -32.52 0.43
N GLY A 28 1.78 -31.43 -0.29
CA GLY A 28 2.10 -31.46 -1.72
C GLY A 28 0.91 -31.79 -2.63
N VAL A 29 -0.32 -31.82 -2.10
CA VAL A 29 -1.53 -32.16 -2.86
C VAL A 29 -2.07 -30.87 -3.50
N SER A 30 -1.50 -30.36 -4.58
CA SER A 30 -2.13 -29.27 -5.34
C SER A 30 -3.10 -29.83 -6.37
N TYR A 31 -4.15 -29.08 -6.75
CA TYR A 31 -4.93 -29.44 -7.94
C TYR A 31 -4.12 -29.29 -9.25
N GLY A 32 -2.93 -28.68 -9.18
CA GLY A 32 -2.02 -28.51 -10.31
C GLY A 32 -2.65 -27.69 -11.43
N GLU A 33 -2.00 -27.69 -12.60
CA GLU A 33 -2.51 -27.08 -13.84
C GLU A 33 -3.65 -27.89 -14.49
N ASN A 34 -4.49 -28.58 -13.71
CA ASN A 34 -5.75 -29.14 -14.23
C ASN A 34 -6.79 -28.01 -14.45
N THR A 35 -6.36 -26.93 -15.10
CA THR A 35 -7.14 -25.76 -15.53
C THR A 35 -8.27 -26.13 -16.48
N LEU A 36 -8.16 -27.28 -17.15
CA LEU A 36 -9.12 -27.72 -18.16
C LEU A 36 -10.43 -28.30 -17.57
N VAL A 37 -10.46 -28.63 -16.27
CA VAL A 37 -11.64 -29.29 -15.66
C VAL A 37 -12.43 -28.36 -14.74
N LEU A 38 -11.78 -27.38 -14.12
CA LEU A 38 -12.41 -26.48 -13.15
C LEU A 38 -12.26 -25.00 -13.54
N PRO A 39 -13.30 -24.16 -13.34
CA PRO A 39 -13.18 -22.72 -13.53
C PRO A 39 -12.10 -22.11 -12.61
N ASN A 40 -11.35 -21.11 -13.11
CA ASN A 40 -10.22 -20.49 -12.40
C ASN A 40 -10.52 -20.09 -10.95
N TRP A 41 -11.69 -19.51 -10.68
CA TRP A 41 -12.08 -19.08 -9.32
C TRP A 41 -12.23 -20.25 -8.34
N ARG A 42 -12.54 -21.48 -8.80
CA ARG A 42 -12.59 -22.69 -7.95
C ARG A 42 -11.21 -23.24 -7.66
N ILE A 43 -10.26 -23.09 -8.60
CA ILE A 43 -8.89 -23.56 -8.46
C ILE A 43 -8.12 -22.63 -7.51
N GLU A 44 -8.22 -21.31 -7.71
CA GLU A 44 -7.65 -20.33 -6.77
C GLU A 44 -8.25 -20.49 -5.36
N GLY A 45 -9.55 -20.79 -5.28
CA GLY A 45 -10.27 -21.21 -4.08
C GLY A 45 -9.68 -22.41 -3.36
N ALA A 46 -8.95 -23.27 -4.06
CA ALA A 46 -8.46 -24.54 -3.57
C ALA A 46 -6.95 -24.57 -3.27
N ASP A 47 -6.16 -23.72 -3.93
CA ASP A 47 -4.70 -23.66 -3.75
C ASP A 47 -4.23 -22.46 -2.90
N ASN A 48 -5.03 -21.40 -2.81
CA ASN A 48 -4.69 -20.18 -2.07
C ASN A 48 -5.69 -19.93 -0.93
N PRO A 49 -5.28 -19.96 0.36
CA PRO A 49 -6.22 -19.73 1.46
C PRO A 49 -6.82 -18.30 1.44
N PHE A 50 -6.12 -17.31 0.89
CA PHE A 50 -6.60 -15.93 0.90
C PHE A 50 -7.71 -15.67 -0.13
N SER A 51 -7.91 -16.55 -1.12
CA SER A 51 -9.00 -16.42 -2.10
C SER A 51 -10.38 -16.64 -1.45
N ILE A 52 -10.44 -17.37 -0.33
CA ILE A 52 -11.66 -17.51 0.47
C ILE A 52 -11.76 -16.32 1.42
N HIS A 53 -12.57 -15.33 1.08
CA HIS A 53 -12.76 -14.12 1.90
C HIS A 53 -13.68 -14.36 3.11
N LEU A 54 -13.40 -13.67 4.22
CA LEU A 54 -14.27 -13.67 5.40
C LEU A 54 -15.62 -12.99 5.14
N ASN A 55 -15.63 -11.96 4.31
CA ASN A 55 -16.86 -11.30 3.90
C ASN A 55 -17.45 -12.03 2.69
N PRO A 56 -18.59 -12.73 2.83
CA PRO A 56 -19.20 -13.46 1.72
C PRO A 56 -19.92 -12.54 0.72
N GLY A 57 -20.03 -11.24 1.01
CA GLY A 57 -20.86 -10.29 0.28
C GLY A 57 -22.27 -10.22 0.86
N VAL A 58 -22.86 -9.03 0.81
CA VAL A 58 -24.15 -8.73 1.48
C VAL A 58 -25.32 -9.50 0.86
N LEU A 59 -25.25 -9.82 -0.43
CA LEU A 59 -26.29 -10.55 -1.17
C LEU A 59 -26.01 -12.06 -1.27
N SER A 60 -24.96 -12.55 -0.61
CA SER A 60 -24.64 -13.97 -0.63
C SER A 60 -25.58 -14.78 0.25
N HIS A 61 -25.82 -16.04 -0.11
CA HIS A 61 -26.61 -16.99 0.68
C HIS A 61 -26.10 -17.10 2.13
N LYS A 62 -24.78 -16.99 2.36
CA LYS A 62 -24.17 -16.98 3.70
C LYS A 62 -24.62 -15.80 4.57
N ALA A 63 -25.05 -14.69 3.96
CA ALA A 63 -25.53 -13.50 4.66
C ALA A 63 -27.06 -13.49 4.89
N PHE A 64 -27.81 -14.41 4.29
CA PHE A 64 -29.28 -14.45 4.39
C PHE A 64 -29.82 -14.53 5.84
N PRO A 65 -29.22 -15.30 6.77
CA PRO A 65 -29.65 -15.32 8.17
C PRO A 65 -29.60 -13.92 8.83
N VAL A 66 -28.66 -13.07 8.43
CA VAL A 66 -28.54 -11.70 8.96
C VAL A 66 -29.68 -10.83 8.47
N TRP A 67 -30.08 -10.97 7.21
CA TRP A 67 -31.24 -10.26 6.66
C TRP A 67 -32.54 -10.65 7.36
N ILE A 68 -32.71 -11.93 7.70
CA ILE A 68 -33.86 -12.39 8.51
C ILE A 68 -33.86 -11.70 9.88
N VAL A 69 -32.71 -11.64 10.56
CA VAL A 69 -32.59 -10.96 11.86
C VAL A 69 -32.91 -9.48 11.73
N ILE A 70 -32.40 -8.79 10.71
CA ILE A 70 -32.68 -7.37 10.47
C ILE A 70 -34.17 -7.15 10.19
N ALA A 71 -34.79 -7.96 9.32
CA ALA A 71 -36.20 -7.87 9.01
C ALA A 71 -37.07 -8.09 10.26
N SER A 72 -36.75 -9.09 11.07
CA SER A 72 -37.44 -9.34 12.34
C SER A 72 -37.30 -8.17 13.32
N ASN A 73 -36.11 -7.57 13.44
CA ASN A 73 -35.89 -6.39 14.28
C ASN A 73 -36.66 -5.17 13.76
N ALA A 74 -36.70 -4.97 12.44
CA ALA A 74 -37.45 -3.88 11.83
C ALA A 74 -38.94 -4.00 12.12
N VAL A 75 -39.51 -5.21 12.03
CA VAL A 75 -40.92 -5.47 12.39
C VAL A 75 -41.17 -5.16 13.86
N SER A 76 -40.33 -5.62 14.79
CA SER A 76 -40.49 -5.31 16.22
C SER A 76 -40.40 -3.81 16.51
N LEU A 77 -39.48 -3.10 15.86
CA LEU A 77 -39.34 -1.65 16.00
C LEU A 77 -40.53 -0.88 15.40
N LEU A 78 -41.15 -1.39 14.32
CA LEU A 78 -42.39 -0.81 13.79
C LEU A 78 -43.50 -0.88 14.84
N PHE A 79 -43.73 -2.05 15.44
CA PHE A 79 -44.79 -2.22 16.45
C PHE A 79 -44.53 -1.42 17.73
N LEU A 80 -43.27 -1.41 18.22
CA LEU A 80 -42.92 -0.62 19.40
C LEU A 80 -42.98 0.88 19.13
N GLY A 81 -42.50 1.30 17.96
CA GLY A 81 -42.55 2.69 17.52
C GLY A 81 -43.99 3.20 17.36
N SER A 82 -44.88 2.39 16.78
CA SER A 82 -46.29 2.76 16.66
C SER A 82 -46.99 2.87 18.01
N ALA A 83 -46.76 1.92 18.92
CA ALA A 83 -47.34 1.96 20.26
C ALA A 83 -46.83 3.16 21.09
N LEU A 84 -45.54 3.51 20.94
CA LEU A 84 -44.97 4.68 21.60
C LEU A 84 -45.57 5.99 21.06
N ILE A 85 -45.80 6.10 19.76
CA ILE A 85 -46.43 7.28 19.16
C ILE A 85 -47.85 7.45 19.67
N GLU A 86 -48.63 6.37 19.72
CA GLU A 86 -50.00 6.40 20.26
C GLU A 86 -50.02 6.87 21.73
N TYR A 87 -49.08 6.38 22.56
CA TYR A 87 -48.90 6.85 23.93
C TYR A 87 -48.51 8.34 23.99
N LEU A 88 -47.58 8.81 23.16
CA LEU A 88 -47.13 10.21 23.17
C LEU A 88 -48.20 11.18 22.65
N GLN A 89 -49.04 10.75 21.69
CA GLN A 89 -50.17 11.53 21.18
C GLN A 89 -51.22 11.80 22.26
N SER A 90 -51.36 10.91 23.26
CA SER A 90 -52.28 11.15 24.38
C SER A 90 -51.90 12.33 25.29
N PHE A 91 -50.71 12.93 25.12
CA PHE A 91 -50.24 14.11 25.87
C PHE A 91 -50.40 15.44 25.09
N ASP A 92 -51.15 15.44 23.97
CA ASP A 92 -51.70 16.62 23.28
C ASP A 92 -50.69 17.69 22.78
N GLN A 93 -49.39 17.39 22.75
CA GLN A 93 -48.33 18.35 22.38
C GLN A 93 -47.52 18.01 21.12
N LEU A 94 -47.82 16.91 20.42
CA LEU A 94 -46.85 16.34 19.46
C LEU A 94 -47.46 15.80 18.13
N GLU A 95 -48.68 16.20 17.76
CA GLU A 95 -49.33 15.68 16.54
C GLU A 95 -48.56 15.97 15.23
N SER A 96 -47.79 17.07 15.16
CA SER A 96 -47.14 17.49 13.91
C SER A 96 -45.76 16.86 13.65
N PHE A 97 -45.15 16.16 14.64
CA PHE A 97 -43.77 15.66 14.53
C PHE A 97 -43.68 14.14 14.27
N PHE A 98 -44.70 13.36 14.63
CA PHE A 98 -44.64 11.89 14.66
C PHE A 98 -45.51 11.19 13.61
N GLY A 99 -45.33 11.52 12.33
CA GLY A 99 -45.92 10.74 11.22
C GLY A 99 -45.20 9.42 10.93
N PRO A 100 -45.67 8.58 9.99
CA PRO A 100 -45.03 7.30 9.61
C PRO A 100 -43.55 7.42 9.21
N VAL A 101 -43.16 8.59 8.69
CA VAL A 101 -41.77 8.95 8.34
C VAL A 101 -40.86 8.98 9.57
N SER A 102 -41.40 9.29 10.76
CA SER A 102 -40.63 9.37 12.01
C SER A 102 -40.16 8.01 12.51
N ILE A 103 -40.88 6.92 12.19
CA ILE A 103 -40.51 5.54 12.59
C ILE A 103 -39.57 4.90 11.56
N SER A 104 -39.75 5.21 10.28
CA SER A 104 -38.94 4.61 9.21
C SER A 104 -37.47 5.01 9.28
N VAL A 105 -37.16 6.26 9.67
CA VAL A 105 -35.78 6.74 9.80
C VAL A 105 -35.00 5.98 10.89
N PRO A 106 -35.47 5.85 12.15
CA PRO A 106 -34.82 5.02 13.17
C PRO A 106 -34.62 3.57 12.74
N ILE A 107 -35.61 2.95 12.09
CA ILE A 107 -35.50 1.57 11.60
C ILE A 107 -34.41 1.45 10.55
N PHE A 108 -34.35 2.39 9.61
CA PHE A 108 -33.34 2.42 8.56
C PHE A 108 -31.94 2.59 9.16
N VAL A 109 -31.79 3.55 10.07
CA VAL A 109 -30.53 3.79 10.80
C VAL A 109 -30.10 2.55 11.59
N TRP A 110 -31.04 1.91 12.30
CA TRP A 110 -30.77 0.68 13.05
C TRP A 110 -30.38 -0.49 12.15
N SER A 111 -31.05 -0.64 11.00
CA SER A 111 -30.75 -1.67 10.01
C SER A 111 -29.36 -1.47 9.41
N ILE A 112 -29.00 -0.23 9.06
CA ILE A 112 -27.64 0.12 8.62
C ILE A 112 -26.63 -0.18 9.72
N PHE A 113 -26.93 0.17 10.97
CA PHE A 113 -26.05 -0.11 12.10
C PHE A 113 -25.81 -1.62 12.28
N LEU A 114 -26.85 -2.44 12.17
CA LEU A 114 -26.74 -3.90 12.25
C LEU A 114 -25.91 -4.47 11.09
N LEU A 115 -26.13 -4.00 9.86
CA LEU A 115 -25.34 -4.40 8.69
C LEU A 115 -23.88 -3.98 8.84
N PHE A 116 -23.63 -2.75 9.29
CA PHE A 116 -22.28 -2.23 9.53
C PHE A 116 -21.57 -3.03 10.63
N SER A 117 -22.26 -3.31 11.74
CA SER A 117 -21.74 -4.10 12.85
C SER A 117 -21.41 -5.54 12.43
N PHE A 118 -22.30 -6.17 11.64
CA PHE A 118 -22.04 -7.47 11.05
C PHE A 118 -20.84 -7.44 10.11
N ARG A 119 -20.79 -6.46 9.19
CA ARG A 119 -19.71 -6.29 8.22
C ARG A 119 -18.36 -6.07 8.90
N LYS A 120 -18.31 -5.29 9.98
CA LYS A 120 -17.11 -5.02 10.77
C LYS A 120 -16.53 -6.28 11.42
N GLN A 121 -17.38 -7.22 11.83
CA GLN A 121 -16.94 -8.47 12.47
C GLN A 121 -16.31 -9.46 11.49
N LEU A 122 -16.65 -9.33 10.21
CA LEU A 122 -16.10 -10.12 9.10
C LEU A 122 -14.89 -9.45 8.43
N ASN A 123 -14.25 -8.48 9.09
CA ASN A 123 -13.02 -7.90 8.59
C ASN A 123 -11.88 -8.93 8.62
N GLU A 124 -11.10 -8.91 7.55
CA GLU A 124 -9.78 -9.52 7.53
C GLU A 124 -8.82 -8.82 8.52
N ALA A 125 -7.68 -9.45 8.78
CA ALA A 125 -6.71 -9.01 9.78
C ALA A 125 -6.26 -7.54 9.59
N ASN A 126 -6.03 -7.12 8.34
CA ASN A 126 -5.58 -5.77 8.02
C ASN A 126 -6.74 -4.88 7.51
N GLU A 127 -7.97 -5.38 7.45
CA GLU A 127 -9.12 -4.63 6.96
C GLU A 127 -9.74 -3.75 8.06
N ASN A 128 -9.89 -2.46 7.76
CA ASN A 128 -10.61 -1.52 8.61
C ASN A 128 -11.41 -0.50 7.78
N TYR A 129 -12.11 0.41 8.44
CA TYR A 129 -12.97 1.40 7.78
C TYR A 129 -12.20 2.32 6.81
N ARG A 130 -10.90 2.54 7.02
CA ARG A 130 -10.08 3.35 6.10
C ARG A 130 -9.86 2.61 4.78
N LEU A 131 -9.68 1.29 4.82
CA LEU A 131 -9.64 0.47 3.60
C LEU A 131 -10.97 0.51 2.86
N TRP A 132 -12.10 0.50 3.58
CA TRP A 132 -13.41 0.64 2.94
C TRP A 132 -13.53 1.97 2.19
N ILE A 133 -13.13 3.08 2.82
CA ILE A 133 -13.10 4.39 2.17
C ILE A 133 -12.19 4.35 0.94
N ALA A 134 -11.00 3.74 1.03
CA ALA A 134 -10.08 3.63 -0.09
C ALA A 134 -10.66 2.81 -1.26
N LYS A 135 -11.29 1.66 -0.97
CA LYS A 135 -11.96 0.82 -1.98
C LYS A 135 -13.15 1.53 -2.62
N SER A 136 -13.96 2.24 -1.82
CA SER A 136 -15.07 3.05 -2.32
C SER A 136 -14.58 4.19 -3.22
N ALA A 137 -13.51 4.88 -2.83
CA ALA A 137 -12.88 5.90 -3.67
C ALA A 137 -12.36 5.29 -4.98
N ALA A 138 -11.69 4.14 -4.92
CA ALA A 138 -11.20 3.47 -6.12
C ALA A 138 -12.33 3.06 -7.08
N TYR A 139 -13.44 2.55 -6.54
CA TYR A 139 -14.64 2.26 -7.33
C TYR A 139 -15.21 3.53 -7.98
N LEU A 140 -15.38 4.60 -7.20
CA LEU A 140 -15.89 5.89 -7.69
C LEU A 140 -15.02 6.47 -8.81
N PHE A 141 -13.70 6.34 -8.71
CA PHE A 141 -12.75 6.87 -9.67
C PHE A 141 -12.31 5.86 -10.75
N SER A 142 -12.92 4.67 -10.81
CA SER A 142 -12.57 3.59 -11.75
C SER A 142 -11.08 3.23 -11.76
N VAL A 143 -10.45 3.24 -10.59
CA VAL A 143 -9.04 2.84 -10.43
C VAL A 143 -8.99 1.35 -10.13
N PRO A 144 -8.39 0.52 -10.99
CA PRO A 144 -8.33 -0.92 -10.76
C PRO A 144 -7.35 -1.22 -9.63
N LEU A 145 -7.84 -1.95 -8.63
CA LEU A 145 -7.08 -2.41 -7.48
C LEU A 145 -6.71 -3.88 -7.64
N ASN A 146 -5.75 -4.34 -6.85
CA ASN A 146 -5.47 -5.76 -6.69
C ASN A 146 -6.67 -6.47 -6.03
N ASP A 147 -6.99 -7.68 -6.48
CA ASP A 147 -8.11 -8.46 -5.95
C ASP A 147 -7.90 -8.85 -4.47
N ASN A 148 -6.65 -9.17 -4.08
CA ASN A 148 -6.37 -9.74 -2.76
C ASN A 148 -5.31 -8.98 -1.96
N PHE A 149 -5.77 -8.02 -1.16
CA PHE A 149 -4.90 -7.16 -0.35
C PHE A 149 -4.17 -7.93 0.77
N GLU A 150 -4.85 -8.89 1.40
CA GLU A 150 -4.25 -9.70 2.48
C GLU A 150 -3.15 -10.60 1.96
N GLN A 151 -3.36 -11.19 0.78
CA GLN A 151 -2.33 -11.97 0.11
C GLN A 151 -1.11 -11.11 -0.23
N SER A 152 -1.32 -9.91 -0.76
CA SER A 152 -0.22 -8.98 -1.03
C SER A 152 0.55 -8.61 0.24
N ILE A 153 -0.16 -8.31 1.33
CA ILE A 153 0.45 -8.06 2.64
C ILE A 153 1.25 -9.27 3.12
N TYR A 154 0.70 -10.48 2.98
CA TYR A 154 1.37 -11.71 3.36
C TYR A 154 2.68 -11.91 2.60
N HIS A 155 2.68 -11.73 1.26
CA HIS A 155 3.89 -11.85 0.45
C HIS A 155 4.93 -10.79 0.81
N ILE A 156 4.52 -9.55 1.05
CA ILE A 156 5.44 -8.49 1.47
C ILE A 156 6.07 -8.81 2.84
N ARG A 157 5.28 -9.31 3.79
CA ARG A 157 5.81 -9.74 5.10
C ARG A 157 6.76 -10.94 4.96
N LEU A 158 6.51 -11.84 4.01
CA LEU A 158 7.41 -12.94 3.70
C LEU A 158 8.73 -12.43 3.10
N ASP A 159 8.69 -11.47 2.19
CA ASP A 159 9.88 -10.84 1.61
C ASP A 159 10.72 -10.13 2.68
N VAL A 160 10.07 -9.43 3.61
CA VAL A 160 10.72 -8.83 4.79
C VAL A 160 11.34 -9.90 5.69
N ALA A 161 10.61 -10.98 5.97
CA ALA A 161 11.12 -12.09 6.78
C ALA A 161 12.32 -12.78 6.13
N GLU A 162 12.32 -12.94 4.80
CA GLU A 162 13.44 -13.50 4.04
C GLU A 162 14.67 -12.58 4.10
N MET A 163 14.46 -11.27 3.99
CA MET A 163 15.53 -10.27 4.18
C MET A 163 16.16 -10.37 5.57
N HIS A 164 15.34 -10.49 6.62
CA HIS A 164 15.82 -10.69 8.00
C HIS A 164 16.53 -12.05 8.17
N ARG A 165 16.06 -13.11 7.50
CA ARG A 165 16.67 -14.44 7.52
C ARG A 165 18.09 -14.44 6.94
N VAL A 166 18.29 -13.70 5.85
CA VAL A 166 19.59 -13.56 5.18
C VAL A 166 20.50 -12.54 5.90
N LYS A 167 19.98 -11.84 6.92
CA LYS A 167 20.70 -10.85 7.74
C LYS A 167 21.27 -9.67 6.96
N THR A 168 20.62 -9.26 5.88
CA THR A 168 21.05 -8.11 5.10
C THR A 168 20.80 -6.81 5.89
N ASP A 169 21.86 -6.10 6.26
CA ASP A 169 21.75 -4.77 6.85
C ASP A 169 21.41 -3.72 5.78
N ILE A 170 20.20 -3.17 5.89
CA ILE A 170 19.64 -2.14 5.00
C ILE A 170 19.61 -0.74 5.63
N ASN A 171 20.28 -0.51 6.75
CA ASN A 171 20.21 0.77 7.48
C ASN A 171 20.64 1.97 6.62
N HIS A 172 21.70 1.82 5.82
CA HIS A 172 22.12 2.86 4.88
C HIS A 172 21.05 3.13 3.81
N ALA A 173 20.45 2.07 3.25
CA ALA A 173 19.36 2.18 2.28
C ALA A 173 18.11 2.85 2.87
N ARG A 174 17.75 2.54 4.12
CA ARG A 174 16.65 3.19 4.85
C ARG A 174 16.88 4.69 4.98
N LYS A 175 18.07 5.08 5.47
CA LYS A 175 18.42 6.49 5.68
C LYS A 175 18.40 7.27 4.36
N LEU A 176 18.99 6.70 3.31
CA LEU A 176 18.99 7.29 1.97
C LEU A 176 17.60 7.38 1.36
N ALA A 177 16.76 6.34 1.50
CA ALA A 177 15.39 6.35 1.01
C ALA A 177 14.59 7.50 1.64
N VAL A 178 14.70 7.69 2.96
CA VAL A 178 14.03 8.79 3.65
C VAL A 178 14.58 10.14 3.18
N ASP A 179 15.89 10.34 3.09
CA ASP A 179 16.43 11.66 2.69
C ASP A 179 16.15 12.02 1.23
N ILE A 180 16.18 11.03 0.32
CA ILE A 180 15.99 11.24 -1.12
C ILE A 180 14.50 11.32 -1.48
N GLU A 181 13.68 10.38 -1.00
CA GLU A 181 12.28 10.25 -1.43
C GLU A 181 11.30 11.03 -0.54
N ASP A 182 11.54 11.12 0.77
CA ASP A 182 10.56 11.70 1.71
C ASP A 182 11.18 12.18 3.03
N LYS A 183 11.85 13.34 3.03
CA LYS A 183 12.58 13.89 4.19
C LYS A 183 11.73 14.05 5.46
N GLU A 184 10.42 14.23 5.31
CA GLU A 184 9.47 14.40 6.43
C GLU A 184 8.71 13.09 6.73
N PHE A 185 9.20 11.92 6.25
CA PHE A 185 8.51 10.63 6.34
C PHE A 185 8.00 10.31 7.75
N HIS A 186 8.84 10.51 8.77
CA HIS A 186 8.50 10.24 10.17
C HIS A 186 7.58 11.30 10.79
N LEU A 187 7.42 12.47 10.15
CA LEU A 187 6.64 13.60 10.67
C LEU A 187 5.19 13.62 10.18
N HIS A 188 4.84 12.83 9.17
CA HIS A 188 3.48 12.79 8.63
C HIS A 188 2.85 11.39 8.67
N ALA A 189 1.53 11.30 8.76
CA ALA A 189 0.80 10.03 8.66
C ALA A 189 0.44 9.71 7.20
N GLY A 190 1.42 9.35 6.38
CA GLY A 190 1.26 8.92 4.97
C GLY A 190 1.04 10.00 3.91
N ILE A 191 0.77 11.25 4.27
CA ILE A 191 0.62 12.35 3.30
C ILE A 191 1.51 13.52 3.70
N ASN A 192 2.45 13.86 2.83
CA ASN A 192 3.28 15.05 2.99
C ASN A 192 2.59 16.29 2.40
N TRP A 193 1.72 16.94 3.16
CA TRP A 193 0.98 18.14 2.70
C TRP A 193 1.90 19.29 2.29
N LYS A 194 2.99 19.50 3.03
CA LYS A 194 4.00 20.51 2.69
C LYS A 194 4.70 20.15 1.38
N GLY A 195 5.05 18.88 1.19
CA GLY A 195 5.62 18.34 -0.04
C GLY A 195 4.69 18.53 -1.23
N ILE A 196 3.39 18.26 -1.07
CA ILE A 196 2.37 18.49 -2.10
C ILE A 196 2.26 19.99 -2.43
N ALA A 197 2.23 20.87 -1.43
CA ALA A 197 2.17 22.31 -1.65
C ALA A 197 3.42 22.85 -2.36
N ARG A 198 4.62 22.38 -1.97
CA ARG A 198 5.88 22.69 -2.65
C ARG A 198 5.88 22.21 -4.09
N ALA A 199 5.43 20.97 -4.34
CA ALA A 199 5.33 20.39 -5.66
C ALA A 199 4.34 21.18 -6.54
N ALA A 200 3.17 21.53 -6.02
CA ALA A 200 2.19 22.36 -6.71
C ALA A 200 2.75 23.74 -7.07
N LYS A 201 3.41 24.43 -6.12
CA LYS A 201 4.08 25.72 -6.38
C LYS A 201 5.15 25.59 -7.45
N SER A 202 5.93 24.51 -7.46
CA SER A 202 6.95 24.26 -8.50
C SER A 202 6.34 23.96 -9.87
N PHE A 203 5.13 23.38 -9.90
CA PHE A 203 4.42 23.08 -11.15
C PHE A 203 3.89 24.35 -11.83
N PHE A 204 3.39 25.32 -11.05
CA PHE A 204 2.87 26.59 -11.57
C PHE A 204 3.93 27.70 -11.67
N GLY A 205 5.09 27.56 -11.03
CA GLY A 205 6.22 28.49 -11.12
C GLY A 205 7.34 27.98 -12.04
N LYS A 206 8.40 28.78 -12.22
CA LYS A 206 9.68 28.34 -12.83
C LYS A 206 10.59 27.57 -11.85
N GLY A 207 10.02 27.00 -10.79
CA GLY A 207 10.75 26.36 -9.70
C GLY A 207 11.17 24.92 -10.01
N LYS A 208 12.15 24.40 -9.25
CA LYS A 208 12.60 23.01 -9.38
C LYS A 208 11.44 22.03 -9.13
N ARG A 209 11.20 21.12 -10.09
CA ARG A 209 10.19 20.04 -9.93
C ARG A 209 10.56 19.17 -8.74
N SER A 210 9.74 19.20 -7.70
CA SER A 210 9.89 18.33 -6.52
C SER A 210 8.87 17.19 -6.57
N GLY A 211 9.29 16.00 -6.17
CA GLY A 211 8.39 14.85 -5.98
C GLY A 211 7.46 15.12 -4.80
N GLY A 212 6.14 15.17 -5.04
CA GLY A 212 5.14 15.39 -3.99
C GLY A 212 4.58 14.11 -3.36
N SER A 213 5.18 12.94 -3.63
CA SER A 213 4.66 11.65 -3.17
C SER A 213 5.44 11.14 -1.97
N SER A 214 4.76 10.74 -0.90
CA SER A 214 5.39 10.11 0.27
C SER A 214 5.79 8.66 0.00
N ILE A 215 6.73 8.12 0.76
CA ILE A 215 7.14 6.70 0.66
C ILE A 215 5.92 5.77 0.80
N THR A 216 5.01 6.06 1.75
CA THR A 216 3.78 5.27 1.95
C THR A 216 2.88 5.28 0.71
N GLN A 217 2.77 6.41 0.00
CA GLN A 217 2.01 6.47 -1.26
C GLN A 217 2.68 5.65 -2.36
N GLN A 218 4.02 5.72 -2.46
CA GLN A 218 4.77 4.93 -3.44
C GLN A 218 4.67 3.42 -3.17
N PHE A 219 4.71 3.03 -1.89
CA PHE A 219 4.44 1.67 -1.43
C PHE A 219 3.05 1.20 -1.85
N CYS A 220 2.00 2.00 -1.58
CA CYS A 220 0.64 1.63 -1.92
C CYS A 220 0.42 1.51 -3.43
N ARG A 221 0.96 2.46 -4.19
CA ARG A 221 0.91 2.47 -5.66
C ARG A 221 1.49 1.19 -6.25
N SER A 222 2.60 0.72 -5.71
CA SER A 222 3.33 -0.42 -6.27
C SER A 222 2.69 -1.77 -5.94
N ASN A 223 2.02 -1.89 -4.78
CA ASN A 223 1.54 -3.16 -4.25
C ASN A 223 0.02 -3.38 -4.38
N PHE A 224 -0.79 -2.31 -4.43
CA PHE A 224 -2.26 -2.42 -4.38
C PHE A 224 -3.00 -1.90 -5.61
N ILE A 225 -2.31 -1.19 -6.51
CA ILE A 225 -2.91 -0.64 -7.73
C ILE A 225 -2.33 -1.37 -8.95
N THR A 226 -3.20 -1.95 -9.78
CA THR A 226 -2.76 -2.76 -10.93
C THR A 226 -2.41 -1.90 -12.14
N ASN A 227 -3.13 -0.79 -12.36
CA ASN A 227 -2.85 0.13 -13.46
C ASN A 227 -2.03 1.35 -12.99
N LEU A 228 -0.77 1.39 -13.44
CA LEU A 228 0.18 2.46 -13.09
C LEU A 228 0.16 3.65 -14.05
N ARG A 229 -0.88 3.82 -14.88
CA ARG A 229 -1.06 5.06 -15.66
C ARG A 229 -1.17 6.26 -14.72
N PRO A 230 -0.37 7.32 -14.91
CA PRO A 230 -0.37 8.48 -14.03
C PRO A 230 -1.64 9.29 -14.25
N THR A 231 -2.59 9.22 -13.31
CA THR A 231 -3.83 10.00 -13.31
C THR A 231 -4.05 10.64 -11.94
N LEU A 232 -4.78 11.77 -11.91
CA LEU A 232 -5.17 12.41 -10.65
C LEU A 232 -6.07 11.49 -9.81
N SER A 233 -6.98 10.77 -10.46
CA SER A 233 -7.82 9.72 -9.89
C SER A 233 -7.01 8.68 -9.12
N ARG A 234 -5.96 8.12 -9.74
CA ARG A 234 -5.05 7.18 -9.08
C ARG A 234 -4.38 7.82 -7.87
N LYS A 235 -3.96 9.08 -7.99
CA LYS A 235 -3.29 9.79 -6.89
C LYS A 235 -4.19 9.99 -5.67
N ILE A 236 -5.47 10.24 -5.87
CA ILE A 236 -6.47 10.32 -4.79
C ILE A 236 -6.61 8.95 -4.11
N VAL A 237 -6.66 7.86 -4.88
CA VAL A 237 -6.72 6.50 -4.33
C VAL A 237 -5.46 6.14 -3.54
N GLU A 238 -4.26 6.51 -4.04
CA GLU A 238 -2.99 6.36 -3.30
C GLU A 238 -3.03 7.05 -1.93
N ILE A 239 -3.65 8.24 -1.84
CA ILE A 239 -3.80 8.98 -0.58
C ILE A 239 -4.64 8.19 0.44
N PHE A 240 -5.79 7.66 0.03
CA PHE A 240 -6.64 6.88 0.93
C PHE A 240 -5.99 5.54 1.33
N LEU A 241 -5.32 4.87 0.39
CA LEU A 241 -4.56 3.65 0.67
C LEU A 241 -3.40 3.92 1.64
N ALA A 242 -2.66 5.02 1.46
CA ALA A 242 -1.59 5.40 2.37
C ALA A 242 -2.11 5.62 3.80
N LYS A 243 -3.27 6.28 3.96
CA LYS A 243 -3.90 6.47 5.27
C LYS A 243 -4.38 5.17 5.90
N TRP A 244 -4.74 4.18 5.09
CA TRP A 244 -5.05 2.84 5.55
C TRP A 244 -3.78 2.12 6.01
N ILE A 245 -2.70 2.09 5.22
CA ILE A 245 -1.44 1.43 5.62
C ILE A 245 -0.87 2.02 6.91
N GLU A 246 -0.84 3.35 7.04
CA GLU A 246 -0.40 4.05 8.27
C GLU A 246 -1.28 3.80 9.49
N SER A 247 -2.45 3.18 9.31
CA SER A 247 -3.33 2.81 10.42
C SER A 247 -3.09 1.42 10.97
N ILE A 248 -2.40 0.57 10.20
CA ILE A 248 -2.18 -0.83 10.55
C ILE A 248 -0.70 -1.13 10.76
N TRP A 249 0.21 -0.38 10.14
CA TRP A 249 1.66 -0.60 10.22
C TRP A 249 2.38 0.63 10.78
N THR A 250 3.48 0.37 11.48
CA THR A 250 4.40 1.40 11.98
C THR A 250 5.26 1.98 10.84
N LYS A 251 5.90 3.13 11.08
CA LYS A 251 6.79 3.76 10.10
C LYS A 251 7.94 2.87 9.67
N ASP A 252 8.53 2.15 10.63
CA ASP A 252 9.65 1.26 10.36
C ASP A 252 9.20 0.04 9.55
N GLU A 253 8.05 -0.56 9.89
CA GLU A 253 7.46 -1.64 9.08
C GLU A 253 7.16 -1.17 7.65
N ILE A 254 6.61 0.03 7.47
CA ILE A 254 6.31 0.57 6.14
C ILE A 254 7.59 0.77 5.33
N LEU A 255 8.65 1.31 5.94
CA LEU A 255 9.91 1.57 5.26
C LEU A 255 10.63 0.25 4.87
N GLU A 256 10.64 -0.73 5.76
CA GLU A 256 11.19 -2.07 5.47
C GLU A 256 10.39 -2.76 4.37
N ALA A 257 9.07 -2.80 4.50
CA ALA A 257 8.18 -3.38 3.50
C ALA A 257 8.29 -2.67 2.15
N TYR A 258 8.47 -1.35 2.15
CA TYR A 258 8.73 -0.58 0.95
C TYR A 258 10.00 -1.06 0.25
N LEU A 259 11.14 -1.09 0.95
CA LEU A 259 12.41 -1.54 0.38
C LEU A 259 12.38 -3.01 -0.04
N ALA A 260 11.64 -3.86 0.67
CA ALA A 260 11.50 -5.28 0.35
C ALA A 260 10.61 -5.56 -0.89
N SER A 261 9.69 -4.65 -1.24
CA SER A 261 8.70 -4.87 -2.31
C SER A 261 8.82 -3.94 -3.52
N VAL A 262 9.47 -2.78 -3.36
CA VAL A 262 9.54 -1.76 -4.42
C VAL A 262 10.34 -2.25 -5.62
N ARG A 263 9.96 -1.79 -6.81
CA ARG A 263 10.64 -2.12 -8.06
C ARG A 263 11.89 -1.26 -8.25
N PHE A 264 13.05 -1.89 -8.40
CA PHE A 264 14.32 -1.23 -8.70
C PHE A 264 14.63 -1.25 -10.21
N GLU A 265 14.16 -2.28 -10.94
CA GLU A 265 14.29 -2.40 -12.39
C GLU A 265 13.18 -3.28 -12.97
N ASN A 266 13.10 -3.43 -14.29
CA ASN A 266 12.10 -4.27 -14.93
C ASN A 266 12.22 -5.73 -14.44
N GLY A 267 11.19 -6.22 -13.74
CA GLY A 267 11.18 -7.58 -13.17
C GLY A 267 11.95 -7.73 -11.85
N ILE A 268 12.63 -6.68 -11.36
CA ILE A 268 13.47 -6.74 -10.16
C ILE A 268 12.80 -5.97 -9.02
N TYR A 269 12.28 -6.72 -8.05
CA TYR A 269 11.51 -6.21 -6.92
C TYR A 269 12.21 -6.52 -5.60
N GLY A 270 12.31 -5.52 -4.73
CA GLY A 270 12.93 -5.67 -3.42
C GLY A 270 14.45 -5.50 -3.45
N VAL A 271 14.96 -4.87 -2.40
CA VAL A 271 16.35 -4.45 -2.26
C VAL A 271 17.32 -5.63 -2.35
N HIS A 272 16.95 -6.80 -1.81
CA HIS A 272 17.79 -7.99 -1.85
C HIS A 272 17.99 -8.54 -3.27
N ARG A 273 16.90 -8.66 -4.04
CA ARG A 273 16.97 -9.09 -5.45
C ARG A 273 17.67 -8.04 -6.31
N ALA A 274 17.43 -6.76 -6.01
CA ALA A 274 18.10 -5.66 -6.69
C ALA A 274 19.62 -5.68 -6.46
N TYR A 275 20.05 -5.93 -5.23
CA TYR A 275 21.48 -6.00 -4.93
C TYR A 275 22.16 -7.14 -5.72
N ARG A 276 21.58 -8.34 -5.71
CA ARG A 276 22.10 -9.46 -6.51
C ARG A 276 22.11 -9.16 -8.01
N HIS A 277 21.14 -8.37 -8.49
CA HIS A 277 21.04 -8.01 -9.88
C HIS A 277 22.14 -7.03 -10.31
N PHE A 278 22.39 -5.98 -9.52
CA PHE A 278 23.34 -4.93 -9.88
C PHE A 278 24.79 -5.26 -9.50
N PHE A 279 25.00 -5.92 -8.35
CA PHE A 279 26.34 -6.15 -7.82
C PHE A 279 26.83 -7.59 -8.00
N HIS A 280 25.97 -8.48 -8.50
CA HIS A 280 26.27 -9.92 -8.65
C HIS A 280 26.76 -10.60 -7.36
N ASP A 281 26.36 -10.08 -6.20
CA ASP A 281 26.81 -10.52 -4.89
C ASP A 281 25.62 -10.60 -3.89
N THR A 282 25.85 -11.16 -2.71
CA THR A 282 24.89 -11.26 -1.61
C THR A 282 25.44 -10.51 -0.38
N PRO A 283 24.87 -9.35 -0.02
CA PRO A 283 25.47 -8.52 1.00
C PRO A 283 25.06 -8.97 2.39
N GLU A 284 26.05 -9.07 3.28
CA GLU A 284 25.79 -8.98 4.72
C GLU A 284 25.41 -7.54 5.10
N THR A 285 26.12 -6.55 4.55
CA THR A 285 25.87 -5.11 4.79
C THR A 285 25.90 -4.32 3.49
N ILE A 286 24.87 -3.53 3.21
CA ILE A 286 24.85 -2.63 2.06
C ILE A 286 25.63 -1.36 2.42
N CYS A 287 26.73 -1.09 1.71
CA CYS A 287 27.54 0.11 1.89
C CYS A 287 26.79 1.36 1.43
N ARG A 288 27.21 2.54 1.90
CA ARG A 288 26.52 3.81 1.58
C ARG A 288 26.49 4.13 0.09
N TRP A 289 27.56 3.84 -0.63
CA TRP A 289 27.65 4.06 -2.08
C TRP A 289 26.75 3.08 -2.87
N GLU A 290 26.67 1.81 -2.45
CA GLU A 290 25.75 0.80 -3.03
C GLU A 290 24.29 1.16 -2.76
N ALA A 291 24.00 1.58 -1.53
CA ALA A 291 22.70 2.06 -1.12
C ALA A 291 22.28 3.28 -1.95
N PHE A 292 23.21 4.20 -2.24
CA PHE A 292 22.93 5.35 -3.09
C PHE A 292 22.47 4.91 -4.49
N ILE A 293 23.21 3.97 -5.11
CA ILE A 293 22.85 3.41 -6.42
C ILE A 293 21.42 2.85 -6.35
N LEU A 294 21.17 1.93 -5.41
CA LEU A 294 19.87 1.29 -5.27
C LEU A 294 18.72 2.30 -5.08
N ILE A 295 18.87 3.27 -4.19
CA ILE A 295 17.81 4.24 -3.90
C ILE A 295 17.59 5.20 -5.09
N GLU A 296 18.63 5.62 -5.80
CA GLU A 296 18.49 6.46 -7.01
C GLU A 296 17.58 5.81 -8.06
N ARG A 297 17.74 4.49 -8.24
CA ARG A 297 16.97 3.67 -9.20
C ARG A 297 15.48 3.67 -8.94
N LEU A 298 15.03 3.88 -7.69
CA LEU A 298 13.60 3.92 -7.34
C LEU A 298 12.84 4.99 -8.14
N GLY A 299 13.49 6.12 -8.41
CA GLY A 299 12.93 7.19 -9.24
C GLY A 299 13.20 7.05 -10.74
N ASN A 300 14.06 6.11 -11.15
CA ASN A 300 14.54 5.97 -12.53
C ASN A 300 14.77 4.50 -12.93
N ILE A 301 13.68 3.78 -13.14
CA ILE A 301 13.67 2.34 -13.45
C ILE A 301 13.90 1.98 -14.95
N ARG A 302 14.26 2.95 -15.79
CA ARG A 302 14.27 2.80 -17.27
C ARG A 302 15.65 2.49 -17.87
N GLY A 303 16.62 2.05 -17.07
CA GLY A 303 17.98 1.82 -17.58
C GLY A 303 18.68 3.11 -18.04
N MET A 304 18.25 4.29 -17.58
CA MET A 304 18.89 5.56 -17.95
C MET A 304 19.81 6.05 -16.83
N PHE A 305 20.91 6.71 -17.16
CA PHE A 305 21.73 7.48 -16.23
C PHE A 305 21.40 8.98 -16.39
N LEU A 306 20.72 9.56 -15.39
CA LEU A 306 20.30 10.96 -15.40
C LEU A 306 21.32 11.83 -14.65
N GLY A 307 22.48 12.06 -15.26
CA GLY A 307 23.63 12.71 -14.61
C GLY A 307 23.32 14.03 -13.90
N ASN A 308 22.49 14.90 -14.51
CA ASN A 308 22.10 16.17 -13.88
C ASN A 308 21.33 15.95 -12.56
N ARG A 309 20.41 14.98 -12.54
CA ARG A 309 19.63 14.60 -11.35
C ARG A 309 20.54 13.96 -10.31
N ILE A 310 21.38 13.01 -10.73
CA ILE A 310 22.29 12.26 -9.84
C ILE A 310 23.24 13.22 -9.15
N ARG A 311 23.82 14.18 -9.88
CA ARG A 311 24.65 15.24 -9.31
C ARG A 311 23.93 16.04 -8.24
N GLU A 312 22.69 16.48 -8.49
CA GLU A 312 21.92 17.24 -7.49
C GLU A 312 21.64 16.42 -6.23
N ILE A 313 21.29 15.13 -6.40
CA ILE A 313 21.05 14.23 -5.27
C ILE A 313 22.37 14.02 -4.49
N MET A 314 23.45 13.62 -5.16
CA MET A 314 24.76 13.40 -4.53
C MET A 314 25.25 14.63 -3.78
N LYS A 315 25.14 15.82 -4.39
CA LYS A 315 25.48 17.08 -3.73
C LYS A 315 24.71 17.26 -2.42
N SER A 316 23.39 17.09 -2.45
CA SER A 316 22.57 17.16 -1.22
C SER A 316 22.95 16.08 -0.21
N GLN A 317 23.32 14.87 -0.63
CA GLN A 317 23.71 13.79 0.28
C GLN A 317 25.06 14.05 0.96
N ILE A 318 26.00 14.65 0.23
CA ILE A 318 27.31 15.07 0.78
C ILE A 318 27.11 16.23 1.76
N GLU A 319 26.32 17.24 1.40
CA GLU A 319 26.00 18.39 2.28
C GLU A 319 25.31 17.94 3.58
N ASN A 320 24.45 16.92 3.51
CA ASN A 320 23.77 16.32 4.65
C ASN A 320 24.66 15.36 5.47
N GLY A 321 25.92 15.13 5.06
CA GLY A 321 26.83 14.20 5.72
C GLY A 321 26.36 12.74 5.68
N ILE A 322 25.51 12.39 4.70
CA ILE A 322 24.99 11.02 4.53
C ILE A 322 26.03 10.16 3.82
N ILE A 323 26.62 10.67 2.74
CA ILE A 323 27.71 10.01 1.97
C ILE A 323 28.96 10.89 1.95
N SER A 324 30.14 10.28 1.88
CA SER A 324 31.40 11.01 1.66
C SER A 324 31.66 11.25 0.16
N LEU A 325 32.62 12.14 -0.15
CA LEU A 325 33.06 12.37 -1.53
C LEU A 325 33.68 11.10 -2.14
N ASP A 326 34.43 10.32 -1.35
CA ASP A 326 35.03 9.06 -1.79
C ASP A 326 33.97 7.99 -2.12
N GLU A 327 32.87 7.96 -1.35
CA GLU A 327 31.72 7.09 -1.61
C GLU A 327 30.93 7.52 -2.85
N ALA A 328 30.79 8.83 -3.06
CA ALA A 328 30.21 9.36 -4.29
C ALA A 328 31.08 9.00 -5.51
N GLU A 329 32.40 9.12 -5.39
CA GLU A 329 33.35 8.68 -6.43
C GLU A 329 33.21 7.18 -6.74
N SER A 330 33.10 6.34 -5.70
CA SER A 330 32.90 4.90 -5.86
C SER A 330 31.59 4.57 -6.59
N SER A 331 30.51 5.28 -6.25
CA SER A 331 29.21 5.15 -6.94
C SER A 331 29.29 5.52 -8.42
N LEU A 332 30.01 6.60 -8.76
CA LEU A 332 30.14 7.08 -10.14
C LEU A 332 31.05 6.17 -10.98
N LYS A 333 32.13 5.65 -10.40
CA LYS A 333 32.96 4.63 -11.06
C LYS A 333 32.18 3.35 -11.35
N PHE A 334 31.31 2.94 -10.43
CA PHE A 334 30.39 1.84 -10.68
C PHE A 334 29.49 2.15 -11.87
N TYR A 335 28.80 3.30 -11.88
CA TYR A 335 27.97 3.68 -13.03
C TYR A 335 28.72 3.68 -14.36
N GLU A 336 29.95 4.22 -14.38
CA GLU A 336 30.81 4.23 -15.56
C GLU A 336 31.09 2.82 -16.09
N THR A 337 31.38 1.87 -15.18
CA THR A 337 31.67 0.47 -15.54
C THR A 337 30.46 -0.23 -16.18
N PHE A 338 29.25 0.15 -15.77
CA PHE A 338 27.99 -0.45 -16.24
C PHE A 338 27.28 0.35 -17.35
N LEU A 339 27.89 1.45 -17.84
CA LEU A 339 27.40 2.16 -19.02
C LEU A 339 27.50 1.24 -20.25
N GLY A 340 26.42 1.18 -21.03
CA GLY A 340 26.34 0.35 -22.24
C GLY A 340 25.76 -1.05 -22.01
N GLU A 341 25.94 -1.64 -20.83
CA GLU A 341 25.30 -2.92 -20.48
C GLU A 341 23.94 -2.72 -19.83
N HIS A 342 23.89 -1.94 -18.75
CA HIS A 342 22.68 -1.70 -17.97
C HIS A 342 22.15 -0.27 -18.11
N PHE A 343 23.03 0.69 -18.42
CA PHE A 343 22.68 2.11 -18.41
C PHE A 343 23.02 2.82 -19.71
N GLN A 344 22.12 3.72 -20.12
CA GLN A 344 22.32 4.64 -21.23
C GLN A 344 22.28 6.09 -20.75
N VAL A 345 23.18 6.93 -21.24
CA VAL A 345 23.18 8.38 -20.96
C VAL A 345 22.36 9.10 -22.03
N PRO A 346 21.23 9.73 -21.68
CA PRO A 346 20.46 10.53 -22.64
C PRO A 346 21.25 11.76 -23.11
N ALA A 347 20.99 12.21 -24.34
CA ALA A 347 21.61 13.41 -24.88
C ALA A 347 21.37 14.64 -23.95
N GLY A 348 22.44 15.41 -23.69
CA GLY A 348 22.41 16.58 -22.82
C GLY A 348 22.49 16.29 -21.31
N GLN A 349 22.68 15.03 -20.90
CA GLN A 349 23.02 14.67 -19.52
C GLN A 349 24.54 14.59 -19.33
N LEU A 350 24.98 14.88 -18.10
CA LEU A 350 26.38 14.68 -17.68
C LEU A 350 26.71 13.19 -17.66
N THR A 351 27.93 12.83 -18.04
CA THR A 351 28.48 11.47 -17.80
C THR A 351 28.86 11.30 -16.33
N PRO A 352 29.01 10.07 -15.82
CA PRO A 352 29.45 9.83 -14.44
C PRO A 352 30.74 10.57 -14.08
N MET A 353 31.73 10.60 -14.98
CA MET A 353 32.99 11.33 -14.76
C MET A 353 32.80 12.85 -14.72
N MET A 354 31.96 13.43 -15.57
CA MET A 354 31.66 14.87 -15.51
C MET A 354 30.94 15.24 -14.20
N VAL A 355 30.05 14.37 -13.71
CA VAL A 355 29.42 14.55 -12.40
C VAL A 355 30.46 14.57 -11.29
N LEU A 356 31.46 13.67 -11.35
CA LEU A 356 32.53 13.61 -10.35
C LEU A 356 33.39 14.88 -10.34
N GLU A 357 33.77 15.38 -11.51
CA GLU A 357 34.53 16.62 -11.65
C GLU A 357 33.79 17.81 -11.04
N GLU A 358 32.49 17.95 -11.34
CA GLU A 358 31.66 19.00 -10.74
C GLU A 358 31.60 18.85 -9.22
N LEU A 359 31.40 17.64 -8.68
CA LEU A 359 31.37 17.41 -7.23
C LEU A 359 32.68 17.80 -6.55
N LYS A 360 33.83 17.43 -7.14
CA LYS A 360 35.16 17.80 -6.62
C LYS A 360 35.36 19.32 -6.62
N SER A 361 34.87 20.02 -7.64
CA SER A 361 34.95 21.48 -7.73
C SER A 361 34.18 22.20 -6.60
N TYR A 362 33.14 21.58 -6.03
CA TYR A 362 32.40 22.13 -4.89
C TYR A 362 33.07 21.90 -3.54
N SER A 363 33.86 20.82 -3.40
CA SER A 363 34.52 20.47 -2.13
C SER A 363 35.82 21.23 -1.89
N TYR A 364 36.46 21.74 -2.94
CA TYR A 364 37.62 22.62 -2.85
C TYR A 364 37.21 24.01 -3.35
N PRO A 365 36.91 24.98 -2.46
CA PRO A 365 36.77 26.36 -2.92
C PRO A 365 38.07 26.73 -3.63
N GLN A 366 37.97 27.21 -4.87
CA GLN A 366 39.12 27.77 -5.56
C GLN A 366 39.62 28.94 -4.73
N ASN A 367 40.80 28.76 -4.13
CA ASN A 367 41.55 29.79 -3.43
C ASN A 367 42.12 30.79 -4.43
#